data_AF-A0A0Q2Y129-F1
#
_entry.id   AF-A0A0Q2Y129-F1
#
_cell.length_a   1.000
_cell.length_b   1.000
_cell.length_c   1.000
_cell.angle_alpha   90.00
_cell.angle_beta   90.00
_cell.angle_gamma   90.00
#
_symmetry.space_group_name_H-M   'P 1'
#
loop_
_entity.id
_entity.type
_entity.pdbx_description
1 polymer ?
#
loop_
_entity_poly.entity_id
_entity_poly.type
_entity_poly.pdbx_seq_one_letter_code
_entity_poly.pdbx_strand_id
1 'polypeptide(L)'
;MAKSPMFSKSKVYDPKPSPADPPITGAGVVRTSIPEEDIRYDNVNGPVAIPPAAQSSTPEPDANEEVATPDPPHADGSTSLAGKPATDAEDLGGADVSFVDPPAPAADGVDEPVRPPDLSQQDDFDEAESADQVAEEPAIAPPAHSPDETAAGAYVADWPSVDPNLIGALPEVNVPLDIFPDMIADFIRSVAKAVGASEGYVVATFLAMAAAAIGNARVGRVGPEWAVPCILWFLLIGDPAAAKSPAMGRTLKPYRTLEAEEQAAHAAAGLPDLEDDAHAWRQAVMPDGGENIQAALGPKPLLMCEMMTYLGLIKMLAQHRRGMLMTADEIAGFVKTMPSDLRALLLKCADGAPFRRYTAKENTDLAGVLLSIVGSIQPDVLEKHVPKLASDGLFARFCPVWGVPQSVVDLNARIDDGPILDVLRGLRALQMDEGMHGPAPREVPFTDDARALMAARITAARQSQEAGLLVSFIGKSDGTVARLALVLALMRVVSTGPDTPETVEADDVRAAGRLFDDYLLPMARSVYWRNGCSETELAAYTLVKKLQANRVASIPVRELRRMAPEKFEKGDAFVDLMTWLERAHVVRLMKAAPSGPRGGAPSRRAAVNPRIWPPGQAPQPE
;
A
#
# COMPACT_ATOMS: atom_id res chain seq x y z
N MET A 1 -52.97 -9.41 27.98
CA MET A 1 -53.90 -10.47 27.50
C MET A 1 -53.91 -10.38 25.97
N ALA A 2 -53.79 -11.37 25.08
CA ALA A 2 -53.65 -12.84 25.09
C ALA A 2 -53.39 -13.24 23.60
N LYS A 3 -52.68 -14.29 23.16
CA LYS A 3 -52.00 -15.50 23.70
C LYS A 3 -50.83 -15.86 22.73
N SER A 4 -49.90 -16.75 23.12
CA SER A 4 -49.01 -17.46 22.17
C SER A 4 -49.77 -18.53 21.35
N PRO A 5 -49.18 -19.10 20.29
CA PRO A 5 -48.49 -20.40 20.47
C PRO A 5 -47.19 -20.60 19.65
N MET A 6 -46.56 -21.76 19.85
CA MET A 6 -45.27 -22.24 19.32
C MET A 6 -45.34 -22.87 17.91
N PHE A 7 -44.19 -23.41 17.48
CA PHE A 7 -43.87 -24.28 16.32
C PHE A 7 -43.48 -23.54 15.02
N SER A 8 -42.52 -24.02 14.22
CA SER A 8 -41.91 -25.36 14.13
C SER A 8 -40.40 -25.34 13.84
N LYS A 9 -39.68 -26.42 14.20
CA LYS A 9 -38.27 -26.63 13.81
C LYS A 9 -38.19 -27.17 12.38
N SER A 10 -37.51 -26.48 11.47
CA SER A 10 -37.10 -27.02 10.17
C SER A 10 -35.89 -27.95 10.34
N LYS A 11 -35.92 -29.09 9.65
CA LYS A 11 -34.86 -30.12 9.71
C LYS A 11 -33.66 -29.70 8.88
N VAL A 12 -32.46 -29.84 9.45
CA VAL A 12 -31.22 -29.93 8.67
C VAL A 12 -31.22 -31.28 7.95
N TYR A 13 -30.82 -31.29 6.68
CA TYR A 13 -30.70 -32.49 5.86
C TYR A 13 -29.28 -33.05 6.00
N ASP A 14 -29.17 -34.30 6.43
CA ASP A 14 -27.91 -34.94 6.83
C ASP A 14 -27.58 -36.07 5.83
N PRO A 15 -26.61 -35.88 4.91
CA PRO A 15 -26.28 -36.88 3.89
C PRO A 15 -25.41 -38.00 4.49
N LYS A 16 -26.03 -39.16 4.72
CA LYS A 16 -25.32 -40.38 5.14
C LYS A 16 -24.24 -40.80 4.12
N PRO A 17 -23.11 -41.37 4.58
CA PRO A 17 -22.10 -41.95 3.69
C PRO A 17 -22.60 -43.25 3.04
N SER A 18 -22.26 -43.43 1.76
CA SER A 18 -22.45 -44.67 1.00
C SER A 18 -21.18 -45.55 1.10
N PRO A 19 -21.27 -46.90 0.95
CA PRO A 19 -20.26 -47.81 1.47
C PRO A 19 -19.01 -47.97 0.59
N ALA A 20 -17.97 -48.53 1.20
CA ALA A 20 -16.66 -48.78 0.60
C ALA A 20 -16.65 -49.93 -0.44
N ASP A 21 -15.83 -49.76 -1.48
CA ASP A 21 -15.42 -50.82 -2.40
C ASP A 21 -14.07 -51.47 -1.97
N PRO A 22 -13.83 -52.75 -2.32
CA PRO A 22 -12.75 -53.57 -1.74
C PRO A 22 -11.36 -53.35 -2.38
N PRO A 23 -10.27 -53.80 -1.70
CA PRO A 23 -8.90 -53.57 -2.15
C PRO A 23 -8.49 -54.48 -3.32
N ILE A 24 -7.82 -53.90 -4.31
CA ILE A 24 -7.16 -54.64 -5.39
C ILE A 24 -5.75 -55.06 -4.92
N THR A 25 -5.55 -56.37 -4.77
CA THR A 25 -4.23 -56.99 -4.59
C THR A 25 -3.85 -57.73 -5.90
N GLY A 26 -2.60 -57.62 -6.37
CA GLY A 26 -2.22 -58.27 -7.63
C GLY A 26 -0.85 -57.94 -8.22
N ALA A 27 0.22 -58.42 -7.58
CA ALA A 27 1.55 -58.79 -8.11
C ALA A 27 2.07 -58.21 -9.47
N GLY A 28 3.30 -57.67 -9.44
CA GLY A 28 4.03 -57.27 -10.66
C GLY A 28 5.53 -57.02 -10.46
N VAL A 29 6.23 -57.82 -9.64
CA VAL A 29 7.70 -57.68 -9.46
C VAL A 29 8.43 -58.32 -10.64
N VAL A 30 9.13 -57.52 -11.43
CA VAL A 30 10.15 -58.00 -12.38
C VAL A 30 11.52 -57.51 -11.92
N ARG A 31 12.37 -58.45 -11.47
CA ARG A 31 13.80 -58.24 -11.33
C ARG A 31 14.45 -58.49 -12.69
N THR A 32 15.35 -57.62 -13.12
CA THR A 32 16.38 -57.95 -14.11
C THR A 32 17.75 -57.58 -13.56
N SER A 33 18.64 -58.57 -13.58
CA SER A 33 19.97 -58.58 -13.00
C SER A 33 21.04 -58.04 -13.96
N ILE A 34 22.02 -57.34 -13.37
CA ILE A 34 23.48 -57.23 -13.67
C ILE A 34 24.04 -57.88 -14.96
N PRO A 35 25.11 -57.30 -15.54
CA PRO A 35 26.46 -57.64 -15.05
C PRO A 35 27.39 -56.44 -14.81
N GLU A 36 28.19 -56.58 -13.76
CA GLU A 36 29.48 -55.91 -13.58
C GLU A 36 30.51 -56.61 -14.48
N GLU A 37 31.42 -55.86 -15.12
CA GLU A 37 32.74 -56.38 -15.48
C GLU A 37 33.81 -55.32 -15.19
N ASP A 38 34.96 -55.80 -14.70
CA ASP A 38 36.16 -55.04 -14.37
C ASP A 38 36.78 -54.32 -15.58
N ILE A 39 37.63 -53.30 -15.34
CA ILE A 39 39.09 -53.40 -15.55
C ILE A 39 39.84 -52.09 -15.19
N ARG A 40 40.61 -52.20 -14.10
CA ARG A 40 41.97 -51.68 -13.84
C ARG A 40 42.30 -50.18 -13.92
N TYR A 41 42.95 -49.74 -12.85
CA TYR A 41 43.96 -48.69 -12.79
C TYR A 41 44.98 -48.75 -13.95
N ASP A 42 45.38 -47.58 -14.42
CA ASP A 42 46.80 -47.32 -14.72
C ASP A 42 47.19 -45.90 -14.31
N ASN A 43 48.43 -45.73 -13.87
CA ASN A 43 48.90 -44.57 -13.10
C ASN A 43 50.15 -43.98 -13.77
N VAL A 44 50.09 -42.77 -14.35
CA VAL A 44 51.27 -42.12 -14.97
C VAL A 44 51.36 -40.63 -14.64
N ASN A 45 52.18 -40.34 -13.63
CA ASN A 45 53.13 -39.22 -13.50
C ASN A 45 52.90 -37.88 -14.24
N GLY A 46 52.79 -36.82 -13.44
CA GLY A 46 53.81 -35.74 -13.51
C GLY A 46 53.31 -34.31 -13.83
N PRO A 47 54.00 -33.25 -13.34
CA PRO A 47 53.32 -32.01 -12.94
C PRO A 47 53.78 -30.72 -13.65
N VAL A 48 52.85 -29.78 -13.87
CA VAL A 48 53.08 -28.38 -14.31
C VAL A 48 51.88 -27.53 -13.85
N ALA A 49 51.97 -26.26 -13.44
CA ALA A 49 52.97 -25.49 -12.67
C ALA A 49 52.27 -24.21 -12.16
N ILE A 50 52.69 -23.67 -11.01
CA ILE A 50 52.17 -22.39 -10.48
C ILE A 50 53.05 -21.24 -10.98
N PRO A 51 52.50 -20.16 -11.58
CA PRO A 51 53.27 -18.96 -11.91
C PRO A 51 53.46 -18.04 -10.67
N PRO A 52 54.60 -17.34 -10.54
CA PRO A 52 55.04 -16.76 -9.27
C PRO A 52 54.62 -15.30 -9.04
N ALA A 53 54.65 -14.88 -7.77
CA ALA A 53 54.66 -13.47 -7.38
C ALA A 53 56.02 -12.82 -7.67
N ALA A 54 56.03 -11.54 -8.01
CA ALA A 54 57.23 -10.71 -8.12
C ALA A 54 57.15 -9.53 -7.13
N GLN A 55 58.25 -9.28 -6.43
CA GLN A 55 58.38 -8.24 -5.40
C GLN A 55 58.97 -6.94 -6.00
N SER A 56 58.69 -5.80 -5.38
CA SER A 56 59.58 -4.63 -5.45
C SER A 56 59.68 -3.95 -4.07
N SER A 57 60.87 -3.50 -3.73
CA SER A 57 61.36 -3.15 -2.39
C SER A 57 61.06 -1.72 -1.90
N THR A 58 60.67 -1.62 -0.62
CA THR A 58 61.25 -0.80 0.50
C THR A 58 62.11 0.46 0.20
N PRO A 59 62.14 1.50 1.10
CA PRO A 59 62.38 1.32 2.55
C PRO A 59 61.62 2.20 3.56
N GLU A 60 61.64 1.73 4.82
CA GLU A 60 61.32 2.46 6.06
C GLU A 60 62.47 3.38 6.51
N PRO A 61 62.25 4.19 7.56
CA PRO A 61 63.18 4.17 8.69
C PRO A 61 62.51 4.05 10.07
N ASP A 62 63.24 3.42 11.01
CA ASP A 62 62.91 3.22 12.43
C ASP A 62 62.81 4.52 13.27
N ALA A 63 62.02 4.47 14.37
CA ALA A 63 62.52 4.46 15.77
C ALA A 63 61.61 5.18 16.81
N ASN A 64 61.24 4.42 17.85
CA ASN A 64 61.08 4.77 19.28
C ASN A 64 60.34 6.06 19.73
N GLU A 65 59.33 5.89 20.61
CA GLU A 65 59.50 6.14 22.07
C GLU A 65 58.35 5.54 22.92
N GLU A 66 58.69 5.01 24.11
CA GLU A 66 57.75 4.57 25.15
C GLU A 66 57.36 5.74 26.07
N VAL A 67 56.10 5.82 26.53
CA VAL A 67 55.77 6.34 27.88
C VAL A 67 54.57 5.56 28.46
N ALA A 68 54.62 5.28 29.77
CA ALA A 68 53.71 4.41 30.50
C ALA A 68 52.44 5.11 31.09
N THR A 69 51.57 4.27 31.69
CA THR A 69 50.31 4.57 32.39
C THR A 69 50.49 5.40 33.68
N PRO A 70 49.40 5.91 34.29
CA PRO A 70 48.78 5.12 35.38
C PRO A 70 47.23 5.28 35.59
N ASP A 71 46.59 4.21 36.08
CA ASP A 71 45.32 4.26 36.85
C ASP A 71 45.54 4.95 38.22
N PRO A 72 44.52 5.55 38.88
CA PRO A 72 43.76 4.84 39.95
C PRO A 72 42.35 5.43 40.26
N PRO A 73 41.64 5.05 41.36
CA PRO A 73 41.52 3.75 42.05
C PRO A 73 40.06 3.27 42.26
N HIS A 74 39.89 1.99 42.61
CA HIS A 74 38.73 1.51 43.38
C HIS A 74 38.90 1.81 44.89
N ALA A 75 37.80 2.00 45.61
CA ALA A 75 37.77 1.95 47.08
C ALA A 75 36.53 1.19 47.58
N ASP A 76 36.76 0.21 48.45
CA ASP A 76 35.72 -0.54 49.16
C ASP A 76 35.05 0.32 50.25
N GLY A 77 33.80 0.00 50.57
CA GLY A 77 33.04 0.64 51.64
C GLY A 77 31.76 -0.11 51.98
N SER A 78 31.86 -1.14 52.82
CA SER A 78 30.68 -1.84 53.35
C SER A 78 29.96 -0.99 54.40
N THR A 79 28.62 -1.06 54.44
CA THR A 79 27.87 -0.91 55.69
C THR A 79 26.42 -1.39 55.51
N SER A 80 26.05 -2.39 56.30
CA SER A 80 24.65 -2.72 56.56
C SER A 80 24.07 -1.69 57.54
N LEU A 81 22.80 -1.29 57.36
CA LEU A 81 21.88 -1.04 58.46
C LEU A 81 20.42 -0.96 57.98
N ALA A 82 19.51 -1.45 58.81
CA ALA A 82 18.07 -1.54 58.51
C ALA A 82 17.33 -0.23 58.87
N GLY A 83 16.21 0.04 58.19
CA GLY A 83 15.36 1.20 58.48
C GLY A 83 14.04 1.26 57.70
N LYS A 84 13.00 0.60 58.22
CA LYS A 84 11.57 0.93 57.99
C LYS A 84 11.05 1.64 59.26
N PRO A 85 9.85 2.26 59.28
CA PRO A 85 9.20 3.10 58.26
C PRO A 85 8.58 4.39 58.88
N ALA A 86 8.10 5.34 58.06
CA ALA A 86 7.12 6.41 58.39
C ALA A 86 6.51 6.90 57.05
N THR A 87 5.21 7.17 56.81
CA THR A 87 4.20 7.99 57.53
C THR A 87 4.65 9.46 57.64
N ASP A 88 3.94 10.50 57.17
CA ASP A 88 2.52 10.74 56.85
C ASP A 88 2.39 11.43 55.46
N ALA A 89 1.28 11.49 54.71
CA ALA A 89 -0.15 11.61 55.01
C ALA A 89 -0.60 13.02 55.48
N GLU A 90 -0.80 13.94 54.54
CA GLU A 90 -1.81 15.00 54.68
C GLU A 90 -2.89 14.82 53.61
N ASP A 91 -4.14 14.92 54.07
CA ASP A 91 -5.37 14.58 53.35
C ASP A 91 -6.33 15.78 53.46
N LEU A 92 -6.90 16.21 52.33
CA LEU A 92 -7.92 17.26 52.29
C LEU A 92 -8.93 16.96 51.17
N GLY A 93 -10.16 16.62 51.58
CA GLY A 93 -11.35 16.82 50.74
C GLY A 93 -12.12 15.55 50.36
N GLY A 94 -12.73 14.88 51.34
CA GLY A 94 -13.82 13.96 51.06
C GLY A 94 -15.16 14.71 50.89
N ALA A 95 -15.93 14.36 49.86
CA ALA A 95 -17.40 14.42 49.85
C ALA A 95 -17.96 13.65 48.65
N ASP A 96 -18.69 12.55 48.91
CA ASP A 96 -19.53 11.87 47.93
C ASP A 96 -20.66 12.79 47.45
N VAL A 97 -20.90 12.84 46.13
CA VAL A 97 -22.27 13.05 45.60
C VAL A 97 -22.47 12.19 44.35
N SER A 98 -23.43 11.27 44.43
CA SER A 98 -23.96 10.56 43.26
C SER A 98 -24.88 11.46 42.45
N PHE A 99 -24.89 11.30 41.12
CA PHE A 99 -25.93 11.88 40.28
C PHE A 99 -26.51 10.87 39.30
N VAL A 100 -27.83 10.88 39.23
CA VAL A 100 -28.70 10.02 38.43
C VAL A 100 -29.21 10.82 37.24
N ASP A 101 -29.27 10.22 36.05
CA ASP A 101 -29.81 10.87 34.85
C ASP A 101 -31.30 11.25 35.01
N PRO A 102 -31.71 12.49 34.68
CA PRO A 102 -33.11 12.88 34.61
C PRO A 102 -33.76 12.48 33.26
N PRO A 103 -35.07 12.18 33.23
CA PRO A 103 -35.76 11.61 32.07
C PRO A 103 -36.22 12.66 31.03
N ALA A 104 -36.53 12.18 29.83
CA ALA A 104 -37.07 12.96 28.72
C ALA A 104 -38.54 13.39 28.93
N PRO A 105 -38.96 14.57 28.42
CA PRO A 105 -40.37 14.95 28.31
C PRO A 105 -41.02 14.41 27.03
N ALA A 106 -42.34 14.23 27.05
CA ALA A 106 -43.13 13.72 25.92
C ALA A 106 -44.29 14.65 25.54
N ALA A 107 -44.61 14.64 24.24
CA ALA A 107 -45.88 14.98 23.58
C ALA A 107 -46.50 16.39 23.73
N ASP A 108 -46.69 17.07 22.59
CA ASP A 108 -48.03 17.40 22.05
C ASP A 108 -47.92 17.89 20.59
N GLY A 109 -48.95 17.68 19.75
CA GLY A 109 -49.08 18.40 18.45
C GLY A 109 -49.23 17.58 17.15
N VAL A 110 -50.35 16.86 17.03
CA VAL A 110 -51.17 16.58 15.81
C VAL A 110 -50.68 17.10 14.43
N ASP A 111 -50.49 16.19 13.44
CA ASP A 111 -51.33 16.14 12.21
C ASP A 111 -51.13 14.85 11.38
N GLU A 112 -52.12 14.45 10.58
CA GLU A 112 -52.17 13.17 9.82
C GLU A 112 -51.52 13.21 8.42
N PRO A 113 -51.05 12.04 7.87
CA PRO A 113 -50.44 11.97 6.54
C PRO A 113 -51.44 11.72 5.40
N VAL A 114 -51.36 12.54 4.34
CA VAL A 114 -52.15 12.35 3.11
C VAL A 114 -51.49 11.33 2.17
N ARG A 115 -52.22 10.26 1.83
CA ARG A 115 -51.88 9.32 0.74
C ARG A 115 -52.17 9.93 -0.64
N PRO A 116 -51.32 9.71 -1.66
CA PRO A 116 -51.77 9.67 -3.05
C PRO A 116 -52.45 8.31 -3.36
N PRO A 117 -53.44 8.25 -4.27
CA PRO A 117 -54.20 7.03 -4.55
C PRO A 117 -53.52 6.08 -5.54
N ASP A 118 -53.78 4.79 -5.34
CA ASP A 118 -53.63 3.71 -6.31
C ASP A 118 -54.82 3.73 -7.28
N LEU A 119 -54.55 3.60 -8.58
CA LEU A 119 -55.56 3.33 -9.61
C LEU A 119 -55.02 2.28 -10.58
N SER A 120 -55.55 1.06 -10.44
CA SER A 120 -55.42 -0.04 -11.38
C SER A 120 -56.73 -0.25 -12.14
N GLN A 121 -56.64 -0.22 -13.47
CA GLN A 121 -57.53 -0.78 -14.48
C GLN A 121 -56.79 -0.59 -15.82
N GLN A 122 -56.24 -1.63 -16.44
CA GLN A 122 -56.94 -2.59 -17.30
C GLN A 122 -57.75 -1.92 -18.41
N ASP A 123 -57.27 -2.08 -19.65
CA ASP A 123 -58.08 -2.57 -20.76
C ASP A 123 -57.14 -3.27 -21.77
N ASP A 124 -57.54 -4.46 -22.20
CA ASP A 124 -56.88 -5.25 -23.26
C ASP A 124 -57.22 -4.67 -24.65
N PHE A 125 -56.37 -4.89 -25.66
CA PHE A 125 -56.83 -5.13 -27.04
C PHE A 125 -55.76 -5.80 -27.91
N ASP A 126 -56.18 -6.80 -28.67
CA ASP A 126 -55.36 -7.73 -29.45
C ASP A 126 -54.89 -7.22 -30.83
N GLU A 127 -53.86 -7.89 -31.34
CA GLU A 127 -53.55 -8.25 -32.73
C GLU A 127 -53.96 -7.34 -33.92
N ALA A 128 -52.99 -7.04 -34.80
CA ALA A 128 -52.97 -7.62 -36.15
C ALA A 128 -51.67 -7.29 -36.94
N GLU A 129 -51.28 -8.20 -37.82
CA GLU A 129 -50.15 -8.07 -38.76
C GLU A 129 -50.41 -7.03 -39.86
N SER A 130 -49.35 -6.42 -40.37
CA SER A 130 -49.14 -6.34 -41.83
C SER A 130 -47.67 -6.08 -42.16
N ALA A 131 -47.15 -6.82 -43.14
CA ALA A 131 -45.85 -6.57 -43.73
C ALA A 131 -46.03 -5.69 -44.97
N ASP A 132 -45.13 -4.73 -45.19
CA ASP A 132 -44.65 -4.50 -46.56
C ASP A 132 -43.32 -3.72 -46.69
N GLN A 133 -42.57 -4.16 -47.70
CA GLN A 133 -41.59 -3.43 -48.52
C GLN A 133 -40.41 -2.66 -47.89
N VAL A 134 -39.24 -3.27 -48.08
CA VAL A 134 -37.91 -2.64 -48.13
C VAL A 134 -37.83 -1.65 -49.31
N ALA A 135 -37.35 -0.43 -49.05
CA ALA A 135 -36.83 0.47 -50.07
C ALA A 135 -35.47 1.02 -49.61
N GLU A 136 -34.43 0.88 -50.44
CA GLU A 136 -33.12 1.47 -50.19
C GLU A 136 -33.15 2.98 -50.47
N GLU A 137 -32.99 3.81 -49.43
CA GLU A 137 -32.55 5.19 -49.62
C GLU A 137 -31.01 5.26 -49.59
N PRO A 138 -30.37 6.06 -50.46
CA PRO A 138 -28.92 6.13 -50.54
C PRO A 138 -28.31 6.81 -49.31
N ALA A 139 -27.27 6.19 -48.75
CA ALA A 139 -26.56 6.71 -47.59
C ALA A 139 -25.98 8.11 -47.86
N ILE A 140 -26.59 9.13 -47.24
CA ILE A 140 -25.98 10.46 -47.14
C ILE A 140 -24.78 10.34 -46.20
N ALA A 141 -23.58 10.53 -46.73
CA ALA A 141 -22.36 10.59 -45.93
C ALA A 141 -22.51 11.70 -44.87
N PRO A 142 -22.12 11.46 -43.59
CA PRO A 142 -22.21 12.48 -42.56
C PRO A 142 -21.37 13.70 -42.96
N PRO A 143 -21.89 14.93 -42.84
CA PRO A 143 -21.12 16.11 -43.18
C PRO A 143 -19.91 16.22 -42.25
N ALA A 144 -18.76 16.60 -42.83
CA ALA A 144 -17.54 16.83 -42.07
C ALA A 144 -17.76 17.96 -41.04
N HIS A 145 -17.29 17.71 -39.81
CA HIS A 145 -17.11 18.62 -38.67
C HIS A 145 -17.99 19.88 -38.63
N SER A 146 -18.95 19.88 -37.70
CA SER A 146 -19.75 21.05 -37.31
C SER A 146 -18.85 22.27 -37.02
N PRO A 147 -19.22 23.49 -37.47
CA PRO A 147 -18.41 24.70 -37.22
C PRO A 147 -18.16 25.01 -35.72
N ASP A 148 -18.98 24.48 -34.81
CA ASP A 148 -18.77 24.59 -33.35
C ASP A 148 -17.50 23.85 -32.86
N GLU A 149 -17.11 22.71 -33.46
CA GLU A 149 -15.89 22.00 -33.02
C GLU A 149 -14.63 22.79 -33.36
N THR A 150 -14.62 23.48 -34.51
CA THR A 150 -13.51 24.36 -34.91
C THR A 150 -13.44 25.62 -34.05
N ALA A 151 -14.58 26.18 -33.64
CA ALA A 151 -14.63 27.33 -32.73
C ALA A 151 -14.17 26.97 -31.30
N ALA A 152 -14.68 25.86 -30.74
CA ALA A 152 -14.28 25.36 -29.43
C ALA A 152 -12.78 24.94 -29.41
N GLY A 153 -12.30 24.28 -30.47
CA GLY A 153 -10.89 23.93 -30.63
C GLY A 153 -9.97 25.16 -30.70
N ALA A 154 -10.37 26.20 -31.45
CA ALA A 154 -9.65 27.47 -31.51
C ALA A 154 -9.64 28.20 -30.15
N TYR A 155 -10.75 28.17 -29.41
CA TYR A 155 -10.82 28.74 -28.05
C TYR A 155 -9.86 28.02 -27.09
N VAL A 156 -9.79 26.69 -27.12
CA VAL A 156 -8.85 25.89 -26.30
C VAL A 156 -7.38 26.10 -26.69
N ALA A 157 -7.11 26.41 -27.97
CA ALA A 157 -5.76 26.66 -28.48
C ALA A 157 -5.15 28.00 -28.00
N ASP A 158 -5.97 29.03 -27.79
CA ASP A 158 -5.51 30.38 -27.35
C ASP A 158 -5.07 30.43 -25.87
N TRP A 159 -5.35 29.39 -25.08
CA TRP A 159 -4.98 29.32 -23.66
C TRP A 159 -3.70 28.49 -23.42
N PRO A 160 -2.77 28.97 -22.56
CA PRO A 160 -1.69 28.15 -22.04
C PRO A 160 -2.19 26.94 -21.23
N SER A 161 -1.32 25.95 -21.05
CA SER A 161 -1.50 24.89 -20.06
C SER A 161 -1.55 25.44 -18.64
N VAL A 162 -2.41 24.85 -17.81
CA VAL A 162 -2.46 25.06 -16.35
C VAL A 162 -1.68 23.93 -15.67
N ASP A 163 -1.09 24.17 -14.50
CA ASP A 163 -0.45 23.13 -13.69
C ASP A 163 -1.45 21.99 -13.39
N PRO A 164 -1.15 20.73 -13.76
CA PRO A 164 -2.00 19.57 -13.46
C PRO A 164 -2.38 19.45 -11.99
N ASN A 165 -1.48 19.76 -11.06
CA ASN A 165 -1.74 19.65 -9.62
C ASN A 165 -2.72 20.73 -9.14
N LEU A 166 -2.69 21.93 -9.74
CA LEU A 166 -3.61 23.03 -9.44
C LEU A 166 -5.05 22.71 -9.88
N ILE A 167 -5.23 21.96 -10.96
CA ILE A 167 -6.55 21.49 -11.42
C ILE A 167 -6.93 20.14 -10.77
N GLY A 168 -6.02 19.51 -10.04
CA GLY A 168 -6.19 18.18 -9.44
C GLY A 168 -6.33 17.08 -10.49
N ALA A 169 -5.63 17.21 -11.62
CA ALA A 169 -5.45 16.14 -12.59
C ALA A 169 -4.39 15.16 -12.08
N LEU A 170 -4.60 13.88 -12.36
CA LEU A 170 -3.61 12.82 -12.10
C LEU A 170 -2.48 12.90 -13.14
N PRO A 171 -1.27 12.46 -12.79
CA PRO A 171 -0.16 12.42 -13.74
C PRO A 171 -0.45 11.38 -14.83
N GLU A 172 -0.25 11.75 -16.09
CA GLU A 172 -0.35 10.84 -17.25
C GLU A 172 0.90 9.94 -17.32
N VAL A 173 1.03 9.03 -16.35
CA VAL A 173 2.13 8.07 -16.27
C VAL A 173 1.63 6.63 -16.24
N ASN A 174 2.26 5.78 -17.04
CA ASN A 174 1.99 4.35 -17.09
C ASN A 174 2.93 3.59 -16.15
N VAL A 175 2.50 2.42 -15.67
CA VAL A 175 3.40 1.54 -14.92
C VAL A 175 4.45 0.99 -15.89
N PRO A 176 5.76 1.02 -15.57
CA PRO A 176 6.78 0.39 -16.40
C PRO A 176 6.74 -1.13 -16.26
N LEU A 177 5.76 -1.79 -16.91
CA LEU A 177 5.55 -3.24 -16.78
C LEU A 177 6.69 -4.09 -17.35
N ASP A 178 7.55 -3.50 -18.17
CA ASP A 178 8.75 -4.11 -18.75
C ASP A 178 9.87 -4.36 -17.73
N ILE A 179 9.72 -3.90 -16.48
CA ILE A 179 10.62 -4.28 -15.37
C ILE A 179 10.35 -5.69 -14.83
N PHE A 180 9.21 -6.28 -15.19
CA PHE A 180 8.81 -7.61 -14.73
C PHE A 180 9.06 -8.66 -15.81
N PRO A 181 9.38 -9.91 -15.44
CA PRO A 181 9.26 -11.06 -16.33
C PRO A 181 7.87 -11.12 -17.01
N ASP A 182 7.82 -11.53 -18.28
CA ASP A 182 6.61 -11.45 -19.11
C ASP A 182 5.37 -12.08 -18.46
N MET A 183 5.50 -13.23 -17.78
CA MET A 183 4.38 -13.89 -17.10
C MET A 183 3.78 -13.06 -15.96
N ILE A 184 4.59 -12.25 -15.26
CA ILE A 184 4.12 -11.33 -14.22
C ILE A 184 3.45 -10.11 -14.88
N ALA A 185 4.06 -9.56 -15.93
CA ALA A 185 3.50 -8.44 -16.68
C ALA A 185 2.14 -8.80 -17.34
N ASP A 186 1.99 -10.01 -17.88
CA ASP A 186 0.75 -10.52 -18.46
C ASP A 186 -0.32 -10.84 -17.40
N PHE A 187 0.07 -11.37 -16.24
CA PHE A 187 -0.85 -11.46 -15.11
C PHE A 187 -1.38 -10.09 -14.69
N ILE A 188 -0.49 -9.08 -14.57
CA ILE A 188 -0.88 -7.70 -14.22
C ILE A 188 -1.89 -7.14 -15.22
N ARG A 189 -1.58 -7.22 -16.52
CA ARG A 189 -2.48 -6.80 -17.61
C ARG A 189 -3.81 -7.53 -17.58
N SER A 190 -3.80 -8.84 -17.34
CA SER A 190 -5.00 -9.68 -17.35
C SER A 190 -5.92 -9.38 -16.17
N VAL A 191 -5.37 -9.19 -14.96
CA VAL A 191 -6.15 -8.76 -13.78
C VAL A 191 -6.71 -7.36 -13.99
N ALA A 192 -5.92 -6.41 -14.49
CA ALA A 192 -6.36 -5.04 -14.74
C ALA A 192 -7.55 -4.99 -15.72
N LYS A 193 -7.46 -5.71 -16.86
CA LYS A 193 -8.53 -5.82 -17.87
C LYS A 193 -9.77 -6.54 -17.37
N ALA A 194 -9.61 -7.66 -16.66
CA ALA A 194 -10.74 -8.44 -16.15
C ALA A 194 -11.57 -7.67 -15.10
N VAL A 195 -10.93 -6.77 -14.36
CA VAL A 195 -11.53 -6.02 -13.25
C VAL A 195 -11.95 -4.59 -13.65
N GLY A 196 -11.39 -4.04 -14.73
CA GLY A 196 -11.54 -2.62 -15.09
C GLY A 196 -10.70 -1.67 -14.22
N ALA A 197 -9.60 -2.17 -13.66
CA ALA A 197 -8.79 -1.46 -12.68
C ALA A 197 -7.47 -0.93 -13.26
N SER A 198 -6.88 0.06 -12.58
CA SER A 198 -5.51 0.50 -12.84
C SER A 198 -4.51 -0.64 -12.65
N GLU A 199 -3.62 -0.86 -13.62
CA GLU A 199 -2.49 -1.78 -13.52
C GLU A 199 -1.64 -1.49 -12.27
N GLY A 200 -1.54 -0.22 -11.87
CA GLY A 200 -0.84 0.21 -10.67
C GLY A 200 -1.37 -0.42 -9.39
N TYR A 201 -2.68 -0.63 -9.27
CA TYR A 201 -3.26 -1.30 -8.10
C TYR A 201 -2.85 -2.77 -8.01
N VAL A 202 -2.76 -3.44 -9.17
CA VAL A 202 -2.31 -4.82 -9.28
C VAL A 202 -0.82 -4.90 -8.94
N VAL A 203 0.01 -4.03 -9.52
CA VAL A 203 1.45 -3.94 -9.25
C VAL A 203 1.76 -3.67 -7.78
N ALA A 204 1.09 -2.68 -7.17
CA ALA A 204 1.24 -2.34 -5.76
C ALA A 204 0.87 -3.51 -4.84
N THR A 205 -0.25 -4.18 -5.12
CA THR A 205 -0.69 -5.36 -4.35
C THR A 205 0.27 -6.53 -4.54
N PHE A 206 0.71 -6.78 -5.77
CA PHE A 206 1.66 -7.85 -6.11
C PHE A 206 3.02 -7.66 -5.44
N LEU A 207 3.56 -6.44 -5.45
CA LEU A 207 4.85 -6.13 -4.82
C LEU A 207 4.77 -6.23 -3.29
N ALA A 208 3.69 -5.76 -2.65
CA ALA A 208 3.49 -5.93 -1.21
C ALA A 208 3.44 -7.42 -0.81
N MET A 209 2.76 -8.22 -1.63
CA MET A 209 2.61 -9.68 -1.49
C MET A 209 3.93 -10.42 -1.70
N ALA A 210 4.70 -10.10 -2.74
CA ALA A 210 6.03 -10.66 -2.99
C ALA A 210 7.02 -10.31 -1.85
N ALA A 211 7.02 -9.05 -1.39
CA ALA A 211 7.82 -8.61 -0.26
C ALA A 211 7.45 -9.38 1.03
N ALA A 212 6.16 -9.64 1.28
CA ALA A 212 5.72 -10.44 2.43
C ALA A 212 6.10 -11.93 2.34
N ALA A 213 6.05 -12.53 1.13
CA ALA A 213 6.46 -13.92 0.90
C ALA A 213 7.94 -14.16 1.23
N ILE A 214 8.80 -13.20 0.87
CA ILE A 214 10.22 -13.16 1.25
C ILE A 214 10.31 -12.88 2.76
N GLY A 215 9.80 -11.72 3.18
CA GLY A 215 9.85 -11.22 4.55
C GLY A 215 11.25 -11.31 5.15
N ASN A 216 11.33 -11.78 6.39
CA ASN A 216 12.56 -11.90 7.16
C ASN A 216 13.45 -13.09 6.75
N ALA A 217 13.18 -13.74 5.61
CA ALA A 217 14.14 -14.69 5.03
C ALA A 217 15.38 -13.98 4.46
N ARG A 218 15.22 -12.75 3.96
CA ARG A 218 16.29 -11.99 3.31
C ARG A 218 16.33 -10.53 3.75
N VAL A 219 17.55 -10.02 3.87
CA VAL A 219 17.82 -8.60 4.12
C VAL A 219 18.81 -8.10 3.06
N GLY A 220 18.52 -6.97 2.42
CA GLY A 220 19.37 -6.42 1.36
C GLY A 220 20.56 -5.66 1.97
N ARG A 221 21.78 -6.13 1.78
CA ARG A 221 23.02 -5.49 2.26
C ARG A 221 23.52 -4.50 1.20
N VAL A 222 23.08 -3.25 1.31
CA VAL A 222 23.41 -2.19 0.34
C VAL A 222 24.82 -1.66 0.58
N GLY A 223 25.23 -1.50 1.83
CA GLY A 223 26.59 -1.13 2.22
C GLY A 223 26.97 -1.77 3.55
N PRO A 224 28.23 -1.65 4.03
CA PRO A 224 28.70 -2.34 5.24
C PRO A 224 27.76 -2.18 6.43
N GLU A 225 27.45 -0.92 6.79
CA GLU A 225 26.55 -0.57 7.90
C GLU A 225 25.10 -0.29 7.44
N TRP A 226 24.72 -0.62 6.21
CA TRP A 226 23.38 -0.35 5.68
C TRP A 226 22.71 -1.60 5.10
N ALA A 227 21.74 -2.11 5.86
CA ALA A 227 20.84 -3.17 5.47
C ALA A 227 19.40 -2.63 5.28
N VAL A 228 18.61 -3.26 4.41
CA VAL A 228 17.19 -2.96 4.21
C VAL A 228 16.31 -4.22 4.35
N PRO A 229 15.23 -4.19 5.16
CA PRO A 229 14.33 -5.33 5.34
C PRO A 229 13.44 -5.52 4.11
N CYS A 230 13.11 -6.77 3.76
CA CYS A 230 12.20 -7.05 2.64
C CYS A 230 10.73 -6.80 3.04
N ILE A 231 10.29 -5.55 2.94
CA ILE A 231 8.90 -5.12 3.13
C ILE A 231 8.55 -3.98 2.17
N LEU A 232 7.28 -3.86 1.77
CA LEU A 232 6.79 -2.74 0.97
C LEU A 232 5.41 -2.27 1.45
N TRP A 233 5.22 -0.96 1.45
CA TRP A 233 3.97 -0.31 1.89
C TRP A 233 3.37 0.49 0.73
N PHE A 234 2.15 0.16 0.35
CA PHE A 234 1.41 0.82 -0.72
C PHE A 234 0.06 1.34 -0.27
N LEU A 235 -0.35 2.45 -0.88
CA LEU A 235 -1.63 3.10 -0.66
C LEU A 235 -2.37 3.26 -1.99
N LEU A 236 -3.46 2.52 -2.16
CA LEU A 236 -4.30 2.54 -3.35
C LEU A 236 -5.31 3.69 -3.23
N ILE A 237 -5.15 4.73 -4.05
CA ILE A 237 -5.93 5.98 -3.96
C ILE A 237 -6.86 6.10 -5.16
N GLY A 238 -8.14 6.33 -4.89
CA GLY A 238 -9.11 6.60 -5.94
C GLY A 238 -10.53 6.64 -5.42
N ASP A 239 -11.45 7.14 -6.21
CA ASP A 239 -12.83 7.37 -5.80
C ASP A 239 -13.59 6.08 -5.43
N PRO A 240 -14.76 6.19 -4.76
CA PRO A 240 -15.71 5.09 -4.68
C PRO A 240 -15.94 4.46 -6.06
N ALA A 241 -16.10 3.14 -6.09
CA ALA A 241 -16.21 2.35 -7.33
C ALA A 241 -15.00 2.36 -8.30
N ALA A 242 -13.87 3.01 -7.99
CA ALA A 242 -12.64 2.96 -8.81
C ALA A 242 -11.92 1.58 -8.82
N ALA A 243 -12.62 0.47 -8.59
CA ALA A 243 -12.11 -0.91 -8.62
C ALA A 243 -10.91 -1.27 -7.71
N LYS A 244 -10.59 -0.44 -6.70
CA LYS A 244 -9.52 -0.66 -5.70
C LYS A 244 -9.57 -2.05 -5.05
N SER A 245 -10.63 -2.33 -4.30
CA SER A 245 -10.81 -3.56 -3.52
C SER A 245 -10.98 -4.80 -4.41
N PRO A 246 -11.73 -4.76 -5.53
CA PRO A 246 -11.75 -5.84 -6.52
C PRO A 246 -10.36 -6.19 -7.08
N ALA A 247 -9.54 -5.19 -7.45
CA ALA A 247 -8.21 -5.42 -7.98
C ALA A 247 -7.28 -6.04 -6.93
N MET A 248 -7.24 -5.46 -5.73
CA MET A 248 -6.49 -5.99 -4.59
C MET A 248 -6.94 -7.43 -4.27
N GLY A 249 -8.26 -7.64 -4.14
CA GLY A 249 -8.87 -8.92 -3.82
C GLY A 249 -8.56 -10.02 -4.85
N ARG A 250 -8.57 -9.70 -6.16
CA ARG A 250 -8.20 -10.64 -7.23
C ARG A 250 -6.70 -10.91 -7.27
N THR A 251 -5.86 -9.89 -7.05
CA THR A 251 -4.40 -10.01 -7.06
C THR A 251 -3.90 -10.92 -5.93
N LEU A 252 -4.54 -10.85 -4.75
CA LEU A 252 -4.20 -11.67 -3.58
C LEU A 252 -4.61 -13.15 -3.69
N LYS A 253 -5.35 -13.56 -4.73
CA LYS A 253 -5.87 -14.94 -4.83
C LYS A 253 -4.76 -16.01 -4.78
N PRO A 254 -3.63 -15.92 -5.50
CA PRO A 254 -2.56 -16.91 -5.39
C PRO A 254 -1.95 -16.98 -3.98
N TYR A 255 -1.83 -15.86 -3.27
CA TYR A 255 -1.28 -15.84 -1.91
C TYR A 255 -2.22 -16.45 -0.87
N ARG A 256 -3.55 -16.34 -1.06
CA ARG A 256 -4.53 -17.10 -0.26
C ARG A 256 -4.44 -18.60 -0.53
N THR A 257 -4.16 -19.02 -1.77
CA THR A 257 -3.90 -20.43 -2.09
C THR A 257 -2.63 -20.93 -1.38
N LEU A 258 -1.55 -20.15 -1.39
CA LEU A 258 -0.31 -20.48 -0.67
C LEU A 258 -0.51 -20.59 0.85
N GLU A 259 -1.28 -19.68 1.45
CA GLU A 259 -1.62 -19.73 2.88
C GLU A 259 -2.44 -21.00 3.21
N ALA A 260 -3.43 -21.34 2.37
CA ALA A 260 -4.20 -22.57 2.53
C ALA A 260 -3.36 -23.85 2.36
N GLU A 261 -2.36 -23.85 1.46
CA GLU A 261 -1.39 -24.94 1.29
C GLU A 261 -0.56 -25.13 2.57
N GLU A 262 -0.03 -24.04 3.17
CA GLU A 262 0.72 -24.11 4.43
C GLU A 262 -0.15 -24.58 5.60
N GLN A 263 -1.40 -24.11 5.70
CA GLN A 263 -2.33 -24.55 6.76
C GLN A 263 -2.73 -26.02 6.61
N ALA A 264 -2.95 -26.50 5.38
CA ALA A 264 -3.23 -27.90 5.12
C ALA A 264 -2.02 -28.79 5.47
N ALA A 265 -0.79 -28.34 5.17
CA ALA A 265 0.43 -29.05 5.52
C ALA A 265 0.67 -29.10 7.05
N HIS A 266 0.41 -28.00 7.76
CA HIS A 266 0.48 -27.94 9.23
C HIS A 266 -0.54 -28.87 9.89
N ALA A 267 -1.80 -28.83 9.44
CA ALA A 267 -2.84 -29.74 9.92
C ALA A 267 -2.52 -31.22 9.61
N ALA A 268 -1.98 -31.53 8.43
CA ALA A 268 -1.56 -32.88 8.06
C ALA A 268 -0.36 -33.39 8.87
N ALA A 269 0.49 -32.49 9.40
CA ALA A 269 1.56 -32.84 10.33
C ALA A 269 1.05 -33.15 11.76
N GLY A 270 -0.24 -32.94 12.04
CA GLY A 270 -0.85 -33.22 13.35
C GLY A 270 -0.36 -32.29 14.47
N LEU A 271 0.15 -31.11 14.12
CA LEU A 271 0.61 -30.09 15.07
C LEU A 271 -0.62 -29.43 15.74
N PRO A 272 -0.75 -29.46 17.08
CA PRO A 272 -1.89 -28.83 17.75
C PRO A 272 -1.92 -27.31 17.56
N ASP A 273 -3.08 -26.77 17.18
CA ASP A 273 -3.26 -25.33 16.97
C ASP A 273 -3.19 -24.57 18.30
N LEU A 274 -2.25 -23.62 18.39
CA LEU A 274 -1.99 -22.80 19.58
C LEU A 274 -3.20 -22.00 20.11
N GLU A 275 -4.25 -21.79 19.31
CA GLU A 275 -5.43 -21.02 19.73
C GLU A 275 -6.57 -21.90 20.22
N ASP A 276 -6.86 -23.01 19.53
CA ASP A 276 -7.95 -23.93 19.89
C ASP A 276 -7.58 -24.78 21.11
N ASP A 277 -6.33 -25.28 21.19
CA ASP A 277 -5.93 -26.17 22.28
C ASP A 277 -5.41 -25.44 23.53
N ALA A 278 -4.97 -24.17 23.46
CA ALA A 278 -4.36 -23.51 24.64
C ALA A 278 -5.28 -23.39 25.87
N HIS A 279 -6.60 -23.62 25.76
CA HIS A 279 -7.47 -23.77 26.93
C HIS A 279 -7.58 -25.22 27.42
N ALA A 280 -7.82 -26.19 26.52
CA ALA A 280 -7.90 -27.61 26.85
C ALA A 280 -6.55 -28.17 27.33
N TRP A 281 -5.47 -27.81 26.64
CA TRP A 281 -4.08 -28.15 26.96
C TRP A 281 -3.62 -27.56 28.30
N ARG A 282 -4.00 -26.31 28.64
CA ARG A 282 -3.75 -25.75 29.98
C ARG A 282 -4.44 -26.55 31.09
N GLN A 283 -5.60 -27.15 30.82
CA GLN A 283 -6.28 -28.03 31.78
C GLN A 283 -5.68 -29.44 31.80
N ALA A 284 -5.07 -29.91 30.71
CA ALA A 284 -4.46 -31.23 30.60
C ALA A 284 -3.03 -31.33 31.15
N VAL A 285 -2.23 -30.26 31.05
CA VAL A 285 -0.77 -30.28 31.33
C VAL A 285 -0.39 -29.60 32.65
N MET A 286 -1.36 -29.05 33.41
CA MET A 286 -1.14 -28.45 34.73
C MET A 286 -1.86 -29.20 35.88
N PRO A 287 -1.40 -30.39 36.27
CA PRO A 287 -1.46 -30.84 37.66
C PRO A 287 -0.24 -30.35 38.46
N ASP A 288 0.97 -30.62 37.96
CA ASP A 288 2.25 -30.31 38.60
C ASP A 288 3.27 -29.85 37.54
N GLY A 289 4.04 -28.80 37.84
CA GLY A 289 4.77 -28.04 36.82
C GLY A 289 5.97 -28.75 36.19
N GLY A 290 6.11 -28.58 34.86
CA GLY A 290 7.28 -29.05 34.09
C GLY A 290 7.39 -28.36 32.72
N GLU A 291 8.49 -27.63 32.54
CA GLU A 291 9.03 -27.08 31.28
C GLU A 291 8.16 -26.15 30.40
N ASN A 292 8.83 -25.26 29.64
CA ASN A 292 8.18 -24.22 28.85
C ASN A 292 7.77 -24.75 27.45
N ILE A 293 6.72 -25.56 27.40
CA ILE A 293 6.25 -26.29 26.22
C ILE A 293 5.68 -25.36 25.11
N GLN A 294 5.67 -24.03 25.30
CA GLN A 294 5.41 -23.08 24.21
C GLN A 294 6.34 -23.27 22.99
N ALA A 295 7.50 -23.90 23.17
CA ALA A 295 8.43 -24.21 22.09
C ALA A 295 8.02 -25.42 21.20
N ALA A 296 7.09 -26.28 21.64
CA ALA A 296 6.73 -27.51 20.92
C ALA A 296 5.52 -27.37 19.98
N LEU A 297 4.76 -26.27 20.09
CA LEU A 297 3.53 -26.03 19.34
C LEU A 297 3.76 -24.88 18.36
N GLY A 298 3.97 -25.20 17.08
CA GLY A 298 4.09 -24.18 16.03
C GLY A 298 2.74 -23.50 15.78
N PRO A 299 2.68 -22.15 15.72
CA PRO A 299 1.45 -21.45 15.35
C PRO A 299 0.96 -21.90 13.97
N LYS A 300 -0.36 -21.96 13.80
CA LYS A 300 -1.00 -22.09 12.49
C LYS A 300 -0.42 -21.04 11.53
N PRO A 301 0.08 -21.42 10.35
CA PRO A 301 0.69 -20.46 9.44
C PRO A 301 -0.35 -19.47 8.91
N LEU A 302 -0.13 -18.20 9.24
CA LEU A 302 -0.84 -17.04 8.68
C LEU A 302 0.18 -16.19 7.92
N LEU A 303 -0.09 -15.95 6.65
CA LEU A 303 0.72 -15.13 5.74
C LEU A 303 0.16 -13.72 5.63
N MET A 304 -1.15 -13.55 5.82
CA MET A 304 -1.81 -12.26 5.82
C MET A 304 -2.67 -12.00 7.05
N CYS A 305 -2.93 -10.73 7.31
CA CYS A 305 -3.87 -10.28 8.33
C CYS A 305 -4.65 -9.04 7.86
N GLU A 306 -5.84 -8.87 8.40
CA GLU A 306 -6.60 -7.62 8.26
C GLU A 306 -6.22 -6.64 9.39
N MET A 307 -6.89 -5.50 9.48
CA MET A 307 -6.60 -4.47 10.49
C MET A 307 -6.76 -5.01 11.93
N MET A 308 -5.65 -5.12 12.65
CA MET A 308 -5.61 -5.59 14.04
C MET A 308 -5.37 -4.48 15.06
N THR A 309 -5.72 -4.75 16.32
CA THR A 309 -5.31 -3.91 17.46
C THR A 309 -3.80 -4.04 17.71
N TYR A 310 -3.23 -3.06 18.43
CA TYR A 310 -1.81 -3.04 18.80
C TYR A 310 -1.32 -4.35 19.44
N LEU A 311 -2.06 -4.89 20.42
CA LEU A 311 -1.68 -6.13 21.11
C LEU A 311 -1.88 -7.37 20.22
N GLY A 312 -2.92 -7.39 19.38
CA GLY A 312 -3.14 -8.46 18.40
C GLY A 312 -2.00 -8.54 17.38
N LEU A 313 -1.57 -7.39 16.86
CA LEU A 313 -0.45 -7.32 15.92
C LEU A 313 0.88 -7.77 16.55
N ILE A 314 1.16 -7.39 17.80
CA ILE A 314 2.34 -7.88 18.53
C ILE A 314 2.32 -9.40 18.68
N LYS A 315 1.19 -9.97 19.12
CA LYS A 315 1.03 -11.43 19.26
C LYS A 315 1.28 -12.13 17.92
N MET A 316 0.70 -11.61 16.85
CA MET A 316 0.78 -12.23 15.53
C MET A 316 2.21 -12.17 14.96
N LEU A 317 2.91 -11.04 15.08
CA LEU A 317 4.33 -10.91 14.69
C LEU A 317 5.26 -11.75 15.59
N ALA A 318 4.88 -11.97 16.85
CA ALA A 318 5.58 -12.88 17.75
C ALA A 318 5.41 -14.36 17.38
N GLN A 319 4.35 -14.72 16.67
CA GLN A 319 4.12 -16.06 16.12
C GLN A 319 4.75 -16.22 14.73
N HIS A 320 4.70 -15.19 13.89
CA HIS A 320 5.14 -15.24 12.49
C HIS A 320 6.47 -14.50 12.30
N ARG A 321 7.58 -15.16 12.66
CA ARG A 321 8.96 -14.60 12.61
C ARG A 321 9.43 -14.13 11.23
N ARG A 322 8.78 -14.56 10.14
CA ARG A 322 9.00 -14.06 8.78
C ARG A 322 8.40 -12.66 8.56
N GLY A 323 7.43 -12.25 9.36
CA GLY A 323 6.55 -11.12 9.06
C GLY A 323 5.34 -11.55 8.24
N MET A 324 4.50 -10.58 7.86
CA MET A 324 3.20 -10.81 7.22
C MET A 324 2.84 -9.70 6.22
N LEU A 325 1.80 -9.93 5.43
CA LEU A 325 1.07 -8.90 4.69
C LEU A 325 -0.15 -8.41 5.48
N MET A 326 -0.21 -7.13 5.83
CA MET A 326 -1.46 -6.50 6.29
C MET A 326 -2.24 -5.95 5.10
N THR A 327 -3.50 -6.36 4.97
CA THR A 327 -4.45 -5.78 4.01
C THR A 327 -5.44 -4.88 4.75
N ALA A 328 -5.73 -3.70 4.20
CA ALA A 328 -6.63 -2.74 4.83
C ALA A 328 -7.52 -2.05 3.78
N ASP A 329 -8.70 -2.62 3.52
CA ASP A 329 -9.71 -1.87 2.78
C ASP A 329 -10.21 -0.71 3.63
N GLU A 330 -10.26 0.49 3.03
CA GLU A 330 -10.48 1.77 3.72
C GLU A 330 -9.58 2.01 4.95
N ILE A 331 -8.26 2.00 4.73
CA ILE A 331 -7.23 2.32 5.74
C ILE A 331 -7.44 3.68 6.41
N ALA A 332 -8.31 4.54 5.87
CA ALA A 332 -8.83 5.74 6.52
C ALA A 332 -9.30 5.52 7.97
N GLY A 333 -9.95 4.39 8.28
CA GLY A 333 -10.38 4.08 9.64
C GLY A 333 -9.18 3.94 10.59
N PHE A 334 -8.25 3.07 10.21
CA PHE A 334 -6.96 2.86 10.90
C PHE A 334 -6.15 4.14 11.05
N VAL A 335 -6.06 4.95 9.99
CA VAL A 335 -5.39 6.26 9.96
C VAL A 335 -6.00 7.26 10.95
N LYS A 336 -7.34 7.31 11.06
CA LYS A 336 -8.06 8.26 11.92
C LYS A 336 -7.84 7.99 13.40
N THR A 337 -7.75 6.72 13.79
CA THR A 337 -7.78 6.28 15.19
C THR A 337 -6.48 5.61 15.66
N MET A 338 -5.42 5.65 14.84
CA MET A 338 -4.13 5.01 15.13
C MET A 338 -3.55 5.44 16.50
N PRO A 339 -3.42 4.52 17.48
CA PRO A 339 -2.76 4.83 18.74
C PRO A 339 -1.27 5.13 18.54
N SER A 340 -0.69 5.96 19.41
CA SER A 340 0.76 6.28 19.43
C SER A 340 1.64 5.02 19.39
N ASP A 341 1.27 4.01 20.16
CA ASP A 341 2.08 2.81 20.35
C ASP A 341 2.05 1.90 19.11
N LEU A 342 0.90 1.84 18.43
CA LEU A 342 0.77 1.18 17.14
C LEU A 342 1.57 1.94 16.08
N ARG A 343 1.54 3.27 16.10
CA ARG A 343 2.33 4.11 15.20
C ARG A 343 3.84 3.88 15.37
N ALA A 344 4.31 3.80 16.62
CA ALA A 344 5.70 3.48 16.94
C ALA A 344 6.09 2.04 16.54
N LEU A 345 5.18 1.07 16.70
CA LEU A 345 5.37 -0.31 16.22
C LEU A 345 5.49 -0.35 14.68
N LEU A 346 4.62 0.36 13.95
CA LEU A 346 4.72 0.43 12.49
C LEU A 346 6.05 1.06 12.02
N LEU A 347 6.54 2.11 12.68
CA LEU A 347 7.86 2.67 12.39
C LEU A 347 8.98 1.63 12.59
N LYS A 348 8.90 0.80 13.64
CA LYS A 348 9.83 -0.33 13.81
C LYS A 348 9.67 -1.37 12.71
N CYS A 349 8.44 -1.71 12.30
CA CYS A 349 8.20 -2.61 11.16
C CYS A 349 8.82 -2.06 9.87
N ALA A 350 8.71 -0.75 9.62
CA ALA A 350 9.28 -0.11 8.45
C ALA A 350 10.82 -0.27 8.38
N ASP A 351 11.47 -0.23 9.53
CA ASP A 351 12.92 -0.27 9.64
C ASP A 351 13.43 -1.71 9.93
N GLY A 352 12.53 -2.70 10.02
CA GLY A 352 12.86 -4.10 10.35
C GLY A 352 13.37 -4.31 11.77
N ALA A 353 13.17 -3.33 12.64
CA ALA A 353 13.93 -3.16 13.87
C ALA A 353 13.47 -4.09 15.01
N PRO A 354 14.33 -4.35 16.02
CA PRO A 354 13.94 -5.12 17.19
C PRO A 354 12.76 -4.51 17.96
N PHE A 355 11.84 -5.36 18.41
CA PHE A 355 10.71 -4.97 19.24
C PHE A 355 10.79 -5.64 20.61
N ARG A 356 10.81 -4.82 21.66
CA ARG A 356 10.82 -5.25 23.07
C ARG A 356 9.67 -4.60 23.80
N ARG A 357 8.93 -5.41 24.55
CA ARG A 357 7.85 -4.99 25.46
C ARG A 357 7.88 -5.89 26.68
N TYR A 358 8.28 -5.33 27.83
CA TYR A 358 8.27 -6.03 29.10
C TYR A 358 7.10 -5.54 29.95
N THR A 359 6.35 -6.45 30.56
CA THR A 359 5.22 -6.14 31.43
C THR A 359 5.16 -7.12 32.60
N ALA A 360 4.41 -6.80 33.65
CA ALA A 360 4.25 -7.68 34.81
C ALA A 360 3.59 -9.05 34.50
N LYS A 361 3.00 -9.23 33.30
CA LYS A 361 2.30 -10.46 32.89
C LYS A 361 2.94 -11.19 31.70
N GLU A 362 3.66 -10.45 30.86
CA GLU A 362 4.13 -10.93 29.56
C GLU A 362 5.35 -10.12 29.11
N ASN A 363 6.35 -10.82 28.60
CA ASN A 363 7.56 -10.24 28.02
C ASN A 363 7.66 -10.68 26.55
N THR A 364 7.74 -9.72 25.64
CA THR A 364 7.91 -9.95 24.20
C THR A 364 9.26 -9.37 23.78
N ASP A 365 10.14 -10.20 23.23
CA ASP A 365 11.42 -9.78 22.62
C ASP A 365 11.51 -10.39 21.22
N LEU A 366 11.56 -9.53 20.21
CA LEU A 366 11.54 -9.88 18.79
C LEU A 366 12.80 -9.29 18.16
N ALA A 367 13.65 -10.14 17.58
CA ALA A 367 14.89 -9.73 16.92
C ALA A 367 14.65 -8.77 15.73
N GLY A 368 13.49 -8.89 15.09
CA GLY A 368 12.97 -7.94 14.11
C GLY A 368 11.45 -8.08 13.98
N VAL A 369 10.78 -7.00 13.60
CA VAL A 369 9.36 -7.03 13.19
C VAL A 369 9.26 -6.60 11.74
N LEU A 370 8.58 -7.38 10.90
CA LEU A 370 8.36 -7.08 9.48
C LEU A 370 6.87 -7.16 9.16
N LEU A 371 6.36 -6.14 8.49
CA LEU A 371 4.98 -6.05 8.04
C LEU A 371 4.97 -5.32 6.69
N SER A 372 4.62 -6.00 5.61
CA SER A 372 4.23 -5.33 4.35
C SER A 372 2.79 -4.86 4.48
N ILE A 373 2.42 -3.77 3.80
CA ILE A 373 1.08 -3.18 3.93
C ILE A 373 0.56 -2.82 2.53
N VAL A 374 -0.66 -3.25 2.22
CA VAL A 374 -1.44 -2.69 1.11
C VAL A 374 -2.80 -2.26 1.64
N GLY A 375 -3.14 -0.99 1.44
CA GLY A 375 -4.41 -0.43 1.91
C GLY A 375 -5.04 0.51 0.91
N SER A 376 -6.37 0.64 0.95
CA SER A 376 -7.14 1.51 0.06
C SER A 376 -7.58 2.79 0.78
N ILE A 377 -7.65 3.92 0.06
CA ILE A 377 -8.20 5.18 0.58
C ILE A 377 -8.90 5.98 -0.52
N GLN A 378 -9.86 6.81 -0.13
CA GLN A 378 -10.55 7.76 -1.01
C GLN A 378 -9.80 9.11 -1.01
N PRO A 379 -9.72 9.85 -2.14
CA PRO A 379 -8.97 11.10 -2.24
C PRO A 379 -9.35 12.13 -1.17
N ASP A 380 -10.64 12.47 -1.07
CA ASP A 380 -11.21 13.38 -0.06
C ASP A 380 -10.83 13.05 1.38
N VAL A 381 -10.70 11.77 1.69
CA VAL A 381 -10.37 11.29 3.04
C VAL A 381 -8.87 11.37 3.27
N LEU A 382 -8.08 11.02 2.27
CA LEU A 382 -6.63 11.19 2.30
C LEU A 382 -6.26 12.67 2.51
N GLU A 383 -6.79 13.58 1.69
CA GLU A 383 -6.53 15.02 1.76
C GLU A 383 -6.78 15.61 3.16
N LYS A 384 -7.85 15.17 3.84
CA LYS A 384 -8.20 15.59 5.22
C LYS A 384 -7.23 15.09 6.29
N HIS A 385 -6.42 14.07 5.98
CA HIS A 385 -5.56 13.38 6.95
C HIS A 385 -4.06 13.48 6.67
N VAL A 386 -3.60 13.81 5.45
CA VAL A 386 -2.16 13.99 5.14
C VAL A 386 -1.41 14.87 6.17
N PRO A 387 -1.91 16.05 6.61
CA PRO A 387 -1.20 16.88 7.60
C PRO A 387 -0.93 16.16 8.93
N LYS A 388 -1.88 15.34 9.40
CA LYS A 388 -1.74 14.56 10.63
C LYS A 388 -0.86 13.32 10.43
N LEU A 389 -0.93 12.74 9.23
CA LEU A 389 -0.23 11.51 8.85
C LEU A 389 1.27 11.70 8.62
N ALA A 390 1.71 12.86 8.15
CA ALA A 390 3.10 13.07 7.76
C ALA A 390 4.02 13.62 8.86
N SER A 391 3.49 13.81 10.08
CA SER A 391 4.16 14.47 11.21
C SER A 391 5.47 13.82 11.70
N ASP A 392 5.65 12.52 11.50
CA ASP A 392 6.81 11.73 11.97
C ASP A 392 7.49 10.90 10.86
N GLY A 393 7.10 11.11 9.60
CA GLY A 393 7.62 10.34 8.47
C GLY A 393 7.14 8.89 8.38
N LEU A 394 6.09 8.46 9.11
CA LEU A 394 5.41 7.19 8.83
C LEU A 394 4.81 7.21 7.43
N PHE A 395 4.01 8.24 7.13
CA PHE A 395 3.29 8.34 5.86
C PHE A 395 4.21 8.49 4.64
N ALA A 396 5.39 9.08 4.83
CA ALA A 396 6.46 9.17 3.82
C ALA A 396 7.01 7.80 3.37
N ARG A 397 6.64 6.69 4.02
CA ARG A 397 6.99 5.32 3.63
C ARG A 397 5.91 4.60 2.82
N PHE A 398 4.68 5.13 2.79
CA PHE A 398 3.62 4.59 1.93
C PHE A 398 3.83 5.11 0.51
N CYS A 399 3.95 4.19 -0.45
CA CYS A 399 4.00 4.49 -1.87
C CYS A 399 2.57 4.73 -2.39
N PRO A 400 2.20 5.97 -2.76
CA PRO A 400 0.86 6.27 -3.23
C PRO A 400 0.71 5.82 -4.69
N VAL A 401 -0.42 5.19 -5.00
CA VAL A 401 -0.77 4.75 -6.34
C VAL A 401 -2.19 5.20 -6.64
N TRP A 402 -2.35 6.10 -7.59
CA TRP A 402 -3.67 6.54 -8.01
C TRP A 402 -4.26 5.58 -9.06
N GLY A 403 -5.56 5.33 -8.95
CA GLY A 403 -6.31 4.64 -9.98
C GLY A 403 -6.67 5.58 -11.10
N VAL A 404 -6.12 5.33 -12.29
CA VAL A 404 -6.76 5.71 -13.54
C VAL A 404 -7.71 4.56 -13.90
N PRO A 405 -9.04 4.75 -13.88
CA PRO A 405 -9.98 3.68 -14.22
C PRO A 405 -9.80 3.24 -15.67
N GLN A 406 -9.80 1.93 -15.92
CA GLN A 406 -9.86 1.42 -17.30
C GLN A 406 -11.30 1.58 -17.81
N SER A 407 -11.46 2.12 -19.01
CA SER A 407 -12.78 2.36 -19.61
C SER A 407 -13.47 1.09 -20.12
N VAL A 408 -12.77 -0.05 -20.14
CA VAL A 408 -13.27 -1.33 -20.65
C VAL A 408 -12.96 -2.43 -19.62
N VAL A 409 -13.99 -3.24 -19.33
CA VAL A 409 -13.88 -4.49 -18.56
C VAL A 409 -13.99 -5.66 -19.54
N ASP A 410 -13.02 -6.56 -19.54
CA ASP A 410 -13.09 -7.81 -20.31
C ASP A 410 -13.59 -8.96 -19.44
N LEU A 411 -14.89 -9.23 -19.53
CA LEU A 411 -15.54 -10.34 -18.81
C LEU A 411 -15.08 -11.74 -19.27
N ASN A 412 -14.38 -11.85 -20.39
CA ASN A 412 -13.82 -13.10 -20.91
C ASN A 412 -12.33 -13.27 -20.59
N ALA A 413 -11.70 -12.26 -19.97
CA ALA A 413 -10.28 -12.29 -19.63
C ALA A 413 -9.95 -13.48 -18.72
N ARG A 414 -9.14 -14.40 -19.25
CA ARG A 414 -8.60 -15.52 -18.49
C ARG A 414 -7.34 -15.06 -17.77
N ILE A 415 -7.32 -15.21 -16.45
CA ILE A 415 -6.16 -14.92 -15.62
C ILE A 415 -5.62 -16.25 -15.14
N ASP A 416 -4.42 -16.60 -15.59
CA ASP A 416 -3.68 -17.75 -15.07
C ASP A 416 -2.98 -17.36 -13.76
N ASP A 417 -3.30 -18.07 -12.68
CA ASP A 417 -2.69 -17.89 -11.37
C ASP A 417 -1.43 -18.76 -11.20
N GLY A 418 -1.22 -19.78 -12.04
CA GLY A 418 -0.19 -20.81 -11.88
C GLY A 418 1.24 -20.25 -11.80
N PRO A 419 1.72 -19.54 -12.84
CA PRO A 419 3.07 -18.95 -12.83
C PRO A 419 3.33 -18.02 -11.65
N ILE A 420 2.30 -17.29 -11.20
CA ILE A 420 2.39 -16.37 -10.05
C ILE A 420 2.47 -17.13 -8.74
N LEU A 421 1.68 -18.20 -8.59
CA LEU A 421 1.73 -19.08 -7.43
C LEU A 421 3.10 -19.77 -7.33
N ASP A 422 3.70 -20.18 -8.44
CA ASP A 422 5.02 -20.80 -8.46
C ASP A 422 6.15 -19.82 -8.09
N VAL A 423 6.11 -18.57 -8.58
CA VAL A 423 7.01 -17.50 -8.11
C VAL A 423 6.84 -17.28 -6.60
N LEU A 424 5.60 -17.18 -6.09
CA LEU A 424 5.34 -16.99 -4.66
C LEU A 424 5.82 -18.18 -3.82
N ARG A 425 5.64 -19.42 -4.28
CA ARG A 425 6.19 -20.63 -3.65
C ARG A 425 7.71 -20.57 -3.60
N GLY A 426 8.37 -20.17 -4.69
CA GLY A 426 9.83 -19.97 -4.73
C GLY A 426 10.32 -18.95 -3.70
N LEU A 427 9.71 -17.76 -3.67
CA LEU A 427 10.01 -16.72 -2.68
C LEU A 427 9.77 -17.19 -1.23
N ARG A 428 8.69 -17.93 -1.01
CA ARG A 428 8.29 -18.43 0.31
C ARG A 428 9.16 -19.58 0.81
N ALA A 429 9.73 -20.36 -0.10
CA ALA A 429 10.65 -21.48 0.16
C ALA A 429 12.07 -21.02 0.55
N LEU A 430 12.43 -19.74 0.34
CA LEU A 430 13.69 -19.17 0.83
C LEU A 430 13.79 -19.36 2.34
N GLN A 431 14.72 -20.20 2.81
CA GLN A 431 14.88 -20.52 4.23
C GLN A 431 15.53 -19.37 5.00
N MET A 432 15.13 -19.20 6.27
CA MET A 432 15.85 -18.38 7.24
C MET A 432 17.03 -19.18 7.79
N ASP A 433 18.16 -18.51 8.04
CA ASP A 433 19.32 -19.16 8.66
C ASP A 433 19.14 -19.22 10.19
N GLU A 434 19.84 -20.12 10.89
CA GLU A 434 19.82 -20.17 12.36
C GLU A 434 20.74 -19.10 12.96
N GLY A 435 20.17 -18.16 13.70
CA GLY A 435 20.90 -17.11 14.41
C GLY A 435 20.90 -17.27 15.93
N MET A 436 21.72 -16.46 16.60
CA MET A 436 21.89 -16.43 18.07
C MET A 436 20.59 -16.26 18.88
N HIS A 437 19.52 -15.77 18.26
CA HIS A 437 18.22 -15.50 18.88
C HIS A 437 17.06 -16.20 18.15
N GLY A 438 17.35 -17.31 17.45
CA GLY A 438 16.41 -18.04 16.59
C GLY A 438 16.57 -17.66 15.11
N PRO A 439 15.54 -17.91 14.28
CA PRO A 439 15.60 -17.68 12.84
C PRO A 439 16.01 -16.25 12.46
N ALA A 440 16.98 -16.14 11.56
CA ALA A 440 17.59 -14.90 11.10
C ALA A 440 17.52 -14.75 9.57
N PRO A 441 17.46 -13.51 9.04
CA PRO A 441 17.56 -13.27 7.60
C PRO A 441 18.96 -13.56 7.08
N ARG A 442 19.05 -14.15 5.89
CA ARG A 442 20.29 -14.18 5.11
C ARG A 442 20.51 -12.84 4.40
N GLU A 443 21.76 -12.41 4.31
CA GLU A 443 22.11 -11.18 3.61
C GLU A 443 22.20 -11.39 2.10
N VAL A 444 21.55 -10.51 1.33
CA VAL A 444 21.66 -10.42 -0.13
C VAL A 444 22.54 -9.21 -0.45
N PRO A 445 23.79 -9.40 -0.88
CA PRO A 445 24.67 -8.28 -1.19
C PRO A 445 24.25 -7.57 -2.47
N PHE A 446 24.34 -6.25 -2.46
CA PHE A 446 24.31 -5.46 -3.69
C PHE A 446 25.67 -5.62 -4.41
N THR A 447 25.68 -5.64 -5.74
CA THR A 447 26.92 -5.55 -6.52
C THR A 447 27.55 -4.16 -6.43
N ASP A 448 28.81 -3.98 -6.84
CA ASP A 448 29.44 -2.65 -6.85
C ASP A 448 28.74 -1.66 -7.79
N ASP A 449 28.26 -2.12 -8.96
CA ASP A 449 27.47 -1.30 -9.87
C ASP A 449 26.10 -0.92 -9.28
N ALA A 450 25.43 -1.86 -8.58
CA ALA A 450 24.20 -1.59 -7.86
C ALA A 450 24.41 -0.57 -6.72
N ARG A 451 25.54 -0.66 -5.99
CA ARG A 451 25.97 0.33 -5.00
C ARG A 451 26.20 1.71 -5.61
N ALA A 452 26.89 1.79 -6.74
CA ALA A 452 27.18 3.04 -7.43
C ALA A 452 25.89 3.75 -7.86
N LEU A 453 24.92 2.99 -8.42
CA LEU A 453 23.59 3.51 -8.77
C LEU A 453 22.83 4.02 -7.54
N MET A 454 22.82 3.27 -6.43
CA MET A 454 22.20 3.72 -5.18
C MET A 454 22.86 4.99 -4.62
N ALA A 455 24.20 5.09 -4.66
CA ALA A 455 24.92 6.29 -4.20
C ALA A 455 24.63 7.54 -5.06
N ALA A 456 24.55 7.38 -6.38
CA ALA A 456 24.13 8.44 -7.29
C ALA A 456 22.68 8.89 -6.99
N ARG A 457 21.77 7.92 -6.77
CA ARG A 457 20.37 8.19 -6.41
C ARG A 457 20.24 8.98 -5.11
N ILE A 458 20.89 8.53 -4.04
CA ILE A 458 20.91 9.21 -2.72
C ILE A 458 21.40 10.66 -2.88
N THR A 459 22.41 10.87 -3.72
CA THR A 459 22.97 12.20 -3.99
C THR A 459 21.95 13.09 -4.69
N ALA A 460 21.26 12.59 -5.72
CA ALA A 460 20.20 13.31 -6.42
C ALA A 460 19.00 13.62 -5.51
N ALA A 461 18.56 12.67 -4.68
CA ALA A 461 17.47 12.85 -3.73
C ALA A 461 17.78 13.97 -2.70
N ARG A 462 19.02 14.04 -2.23
CA ARG A 462 19.51 15.11 -1.33
C ARG A 462 19.65 16.48 -2.01
N GLN A 463 19.73 16.52 -3.34
CA GLN A 463 19.79 17.75 -4.15
C GLN A 463 18.41 18.20 -4.65
N SER A 464 17.33 17.49 -4.28
CA SER A 464 15.97 17.84 -4.65
C SER A 464 15.58 19.25 -4.21
N GLN A 465 14.97 20.02 -5.13
CA GLN A 465 14.44 21.36 -4.89
C GLN A 465 12.93 21.36 -4.57
N GLU A 466 12.35 20.17 -4.38
CA GLU A 466 10.95 20.00 -3.96
C GLU A 466 10.71 20.59 -2.56
N ALA A 467 9.45 20.89 -2.22
CA ALA A 467 9.08 21.60 -1.00
C ALA A 467 8.05 20.84 -0.13
N GLY A 468 7.92 21.26 1.13
CA GLY A 468 6.94 20.73 2.07
C GLY A 468 7.11 19.24 2.35
N LEU A 469 5.98 18.54 2.52
CA LEU A 469 5.96 17.12 2.90
C LEU A 469 6.57 16.18 1.85
N LEU A 470 6.63 16.59 0.57
CA LEU A 470 7.21 15.78 -0.50
C LEU A 470 8.71 15.53 -0.29
N VAL A 471 9.43 16.47 0.33
CA VAL A 471 10.84 16.29 0.73
C VAL A 471 11.01 15.12 1.70
N SER A 472 10.03 14.90 2.59
CA SER A 472 10.06 13.75 3.51
C SER A 472 9.92 12.43 2.76
N PHE A 473 9.03 12.36 1.76
CA PHE A 473 8.86 11.19 0.90
C PHE A 473 10.12 10.91 0.07
N ILE A 474 10.69 11.93 -0.58
CA ILE A 474 11.95 11.82 -1.35
C ILE A 474 13.11 11.41 -0.44
N GLY A 475 13.23 11.99 0.76
CA GLY A 475 14.25 11.62 1.76
C GLY A 475 14.07 10.24 2.40
N LYS A 476 12.98 9.52 2.08
CA LYS A 476 12.78 8.10 2.40
C LYS A 476 12.86 7.18 1.17
N SER A 477 12.94 7.74 -0.04
CA SER A 477 12.96 6.99 -1.30
C SER A 477 14.15 6.02 -1.41
N ASP A 478 15.32 6.36 -0.85
CA ASP A 478 16.52 5.53 -0.89
C ASP A 478 16.26 4.13 -0.32
N GLY A 479 15.60 4.08 0.84
CA GLY A 479 15.20 2.82 1.45
C GLY A 479 14.09 2.12 0.67
N THR A 480 13.15 2.86 0.07
CA THR A 480 12.08 2.27 -0.74
C THR A 480 12.64 1.60 -2.01
N VAL A 481 13.53 2.27 -2.72
CA VAL A 481 14.13 1.74 -3.96
C VAL A 481 15.07 0.58 -3.69
N ALA A 482 15.85 0.62 -2.61
CA ALA A 482 16.66 -0.54 -2.21
C ALA A 482 15.79 -1.77 -1.88
N ARG A 483 14.62 -1.59 -1.24
CA ARG A 483 13.66 -2.68 -0.98
C ARG A 483 12.98 -3.19 -2.25
N LEU A 484 12.59 -2.29 -3.16
CA LEU A 484 12.06 -2.67 -4.47
C LEU A 484 13.09 -3.48 -5.28
N ALA A 485 14.36 -3.05 -5.30
CA ALA A 485 15.44 -3.75 -5.99
C ALA A 485 15.68 -5.15 -5.38
N LEU A 486 15.65 -5.28 -4.05
CA LEU A 486 15.73 -6.58 -3.37
C LEU A 486 14.58 -7.53 -3.77
N VAL A 487 13.34 -7.03 -3.86
CA VAL A 487 12.17 -7.82 -4.27
C VAL A 487 12.29 -8.25 -5.74
N LEU A 488 12.71 -7.35 -6.64
CA LEU A 488 12.95 -7.65 -8.06
C LEU A 488 14.07 -8.68 -8.24
N ALA A 489 15.20 -8.51 -7.56
CA ALA A 489 16.33 -9.44 -7.58
C ALA A 489 15.91 -10.85 -7.12
N LEU A 490 15.16 -10.96 -6.03
CA LEU A 490 14.71 -12.26 -5.53
C LEU A 490 13.65 -12.91 -6.42
N MET A 491 12.78 -12.13 -7.07
CA MET A 491 11.88 -12.64 -8.12
C MET A 491 12.66 -13.16 -9.33
N ARG A 492 13.71 -12.45 -9.77
CA ARG A 492 14.63 -12.90 -10.83
C ARG A 492 15.31 -14.22 -10.45
N VAL A 493 15.90 -14.31 -9.26
CA VAL A 493 16.55 -15.54 -8.74
C VAL A 493 15.60 -16.75 -8.80
N VAL A 494 14.40 -16.64 -8.21
CA VAL A 494 13.47 -17.79 -8.17
C VAL A 494 12.84 -18.13 -9.53
N SER A 495 12.80 -17.16 -10.46
CA SER A 495 12.29 -17.38 -11.82
C SER A 495 13.36 -17.95 -12.77
N THR A 496 14.64 -17.69 -12.52
CA THR A 496 15.76 -18.17 -13.35
C THR A 496 16.27 -19.54 -12.90
N GLY A 497 16.28 -19.82 -11.60
CA GLY A 497 16.64 -21.13 -11.04
C GLY A 497 17.71 -21.07 -9.94
N PRO A 498 17.99 -22.21 -9.28
CA PRO A 498 18.78 -22.27 -8.03
C PRO A 498 20.25 -21.90 -8.20
N ASP A 499 20.81 -21.99 -9.42
CA ASP A 499 22.19 -21.60 -9.71
C ASP A 499 22.37 -20.08 -9.87
N THR A 500 21.27 -19.31 -9.85
CA THR A 500 21.30 -17.84 -9.93
C THR A 500 21.82 -17.26 -8.62
N PRO A 501 22.92 -16.46 -8.62
CA PRO A 501 23.42 -15.86 -7.40
C PRO A 501 22.37 -15.01 -6.69
N GLU A 502 22.20 -15.19 -5.38
CA GLU A 502 21.40 -14.30 -4.53
C GLU A 502 22.12 -12.96 -4.34
N THR A 503 22.08 -12.09 -5.36
CA THR A 503 22.67 -10.74 -5.34
C THR A 503 21.69 -9.72 -5.93
N VAL A 504 21.77 -8.46 -5.48
CA VAL A 504 21.06 -7.35 -6.13
C VAL A 504 21.97 -6.72 -7.18
N GLU A 505 21.58 -6.84 -8.44
CA GLU A 505 22.34 -6.40 -9.60
C GLU A 505 21.96 -4.98 -10.03
N ALA A 506 22.75 -4.39 -10.93
CA ALA A 506 22.54 -3.03 -11.39
C ALA A 506 21.19 -2.86 -12.11
N ASP A 507 20.72 -3.88 -12.83
CA ASP A 507 19.43 -3.86 -13.50
C ASP A 507 18.25 -3.92 -12.54
N ASP A 508 18.35 -4.65 -11.41
CA ASP A 508 17.32 -4.64 -10.37
C ASP A 508 17.17 -3.23 -9.76
N VAL A 509 18.29 -2.51 -9.58
CA VAL A 509 18.28 -1.11 -9.10
C VAL A 509 17.75 -0.14 -10.17
N ARG A 510 18.06 -0.32 -11.46
CA ARG A 510 17.49 0.49 -12.56
C ARG A 510 15.98 0.29 -12.66
N ALA A 511 15.52 -0.96 -12.60
CA ALA A 511 14.11 -1.34 -12.62
C ALA A 511 13.33 -0.74 -11.43
N ALA A 512 13.86 -0.88 -10.20
CA ALA A 512 13.32 -0.26 -9.01
C ALA A 512 13.30 1.28 -9.09
N GLY A 513 14.37 1.87 -9.65
CA GLY A 513 14.51 3.31 -9.88
C GLY A 513 13.43 3.83 -10.82
N ARG A 514 13.23 3.19 -11.99
CA ARG A 514 12.16 3.54 -12.95
C ARG A 514 10.78 3.46 -12.33
N LEU A 515 10.46 2.36 -11.62
CA LEU A 515 9.16 2.26 -10.94
C LEU A 515 8.96 3.39 -9.92
N PHE A 516 10.01 3.81 -9.22
CA PHE A 516 9.90 4.92 -8.28
C PHE A 516 9.80 6.28 -8.98
N ASP A 517 10.73 6.61 -9.87
CA ASP A 517 10.88 7.95 -10.45
C ASP A 517 9.86 8.24 -11.55
N ASP A 518 9.58 7.27 -12.42
CA ASP A 518 8.70 7.44 -13.57
C ASP A 518 7.22 7.27 -13.19
N TYR A 519 6.93 6.58 -12.07
CA TYR A 519 5.57 6.24 -11.65
C TYR A 519 5.21 6.69 -10.22
N LEU A 520 5.87 6.16 -9.18
CA LEU A 520 5.46 6.43 -7.78
C LEU A 520 5.69 7.89 -7.34
N LEU A 521 6.76 8.56 -7.80
CA LEU A 521 7.07 9.94 -7.47
C LEU A 521 6.09 10.94 -8.10
N PRO A 522 5.71 10.83 -9.41
CA PRO A 522 4.58 11.56 -9.97
C PRO A 522 3.28 11.36 -9.17
N MET A 523 2.93 10.12 -8.80
CA MET A 523 1.76 9.83 -7.98
C MET A 523 1.84 10.48 -6.59
N ALA A 524 3.04 10.55 -6.00
CA ALA A 524 3.28 11.21 -4.73
C ALA A 524 3.19 12.73 -4.81
N ARG A 525 3.65 13.37 -5.89
CA ARG A 525 3.49 14.81 -6.11
C ARG A 525 2.02 15.22 -5.98
N SER A 526 1.09 14.48 -6.63
CA SER A 526 -0.35 14.76 -6.53
C SER A 526 -0.95 14.56 -5.13
N VAL A 527 -0.36 13.72 -4.27
CA VAL A 527 -0.76 13.60 -2.84
C VAL A 527 -0.22 14.75 -2.00
N TYR A 528 1.06 15.08 -2.17
CA TYR A 528 1.76 16.00 -1.28
C TYR A 528 1.61 17.47 -1.67
N TRP A 529 1.28 17.78 -2.93
CA TRP A 529 1.16 19.14 -3.49
C TRP A 529 0.51 20.14 -2.53
N ARG A 530 -0.72 19.84 -2.09
CA ARG A 530 -1.52 20.69 -1.20
C ARG A 530 -0.86 21.02 0.16
N ASN A 531 0.14 20.25 0.57
CA ASN A 531 0.84 20.42 1.84
C ASN A 531 2.22 21.09 1.68
N GLY A 532 2.65 21.37 0.45
CA GLY A 532 3.77 22.28 0.14
C GLY A 532 3.32 23.67 -0.33
N CYS A 533 2.05 23.82 -0.73
CA CYS A 533 1.45 25.06 -1.20
C CYS A 533 1.43 26.18 -0.14
N SER A 534 1.64 27.41 -0.60
CA SER A 534 1.28 28.63 0.12
C SER A 534 -0.23 28.77 0.33
N GLU A 535 -0.64 29.67 1.23
CA GLU A 535 -2.06 29.96 1.46
C GLU A 535 -2.78 30.45 0.19
N THR A 536 -2.09 31.20 -0.67
CA THR A 536 -2.62 31.70 -1.95
C THR A 536 -2.83 30.57 -2.95
N GLU A 537 -1.91 29.62 -3.05
CA GLU A 537 -2.06 28.42 -3.88
C GLU A 537 -3.20 27.52 -3.41
N LEU A 538 -3.35 27.35 -2.09
CA LEU A 538 -4.50 26.63 -1.51
C LEU A 538 -5.84 27.34 -1.79
N ALA A 539 -5.87 28.66 -1.71
CA ALA A 539 -7.05 29.45 -2.08
C ALA A 539 -7.36 29.35 -3.58
N ALA A 540 -6.33 29.36 -4.43
CA ALA A 540 -6.46 29.21 -5.87
C ALA A 540 -6.98 27.82 -6.25
N TYR A 541 -6.40 26.73 -5.71
CA TYR A 541 -6.89 25.36 -5.89
C TYR A 541 -8.36 25.23 -5.46
N THR A 542 -8.72 25.78 -4.29
CA THR A 542 -10.10 25.79 -3.80
C THR A 542 -11.05 26.51 -4.77
N LEU A 543 -10.61 27.63 -5.36
CA LEU A 543 -11.40 28.36 -6.34
C LEU A 543 -11.50 27.62 -7.69
N VAL A 544 -10.42 26.99 -8.15
CA VAL A 544 -10.40 26.12 -9.33
C VAL A 544 -11.40 24.97 -9.19
N LYS A 545 -11.43 24.27 -8.03
CA LYS A 545 -12.43 23.21 -7.77
C LYS A 545 -13.87 23.74 -7.82
N LYS A 546 -14.14 24.94 -7.29
CA LYS A 546 -15.47 25.58 -7.39
C LYS A 546 -15.80 26.02 -8.82
N LEU A 547 -14.82 26.47 -9.61
CA LEU A 547 -15.00 26.80 -11.03
C LEU A 547 -15.26 25.54 -11.88
N GLN A 548 -14.51 24.46 -11.63
CA GLN A 548 -14.72 23.15 -12.23
C GLN A 548 -16.18 22.67 -12.03
N ALA A 549 -16.69 22.77 -10.80
CA ALA A 549 -18.06 22.41 -10.45
C ALA A 549 -19.11 23.32 -11.11
N ASN A 550 -18.87 24.64 -11.16
CA ASN A 550 -19.82 25.59 -11.75
C ASN A 550 -19.92 25.54 -13.28
N ARG A 551 -18.89 25.02 -13.98
CA ARG A 551 -18.86 24.85 -15.46
C ARG A 551 -19.26 26.13 -16.25
N VAL A 552 -18.62 27.27 -15.94
CA VAL A 552 -18.86 28.56 -16.60
C VAL A 552 -17.63 29.04 -17.39
N ALA A 553 -17.81 29.42 -18.66
CA ALA A 553 -16.72 29.91 -19.52
C ALA A 553 -16.25 31.34 -19.14
N SER A 554 -17.15 32.15 -18.56
CA SER A 554 -16.79 33.43 -17.95
C SER A 554 -17.61 33.70 -16.69
N ILE A 555 -17.05 34.47 -15.75
CA ILE A 555 -17.64 34.69 -14.42
C ILE A 555 -17.40 36.13 -13.93
N PRO A 556 -18.38 36.79 -13.28
CA PRO A 556 -18.17 38.10 -12.68
C PRO A 556 -17.10 38.08 -11.57
N VAL A 557 -16.20 39.06 -11.54
CA VAL A 557 -15.12 39.14 -10.52
C VAL A 557 -15.68 39.23 -9.08
N ARG A 558 -16.86 39.85 -8.91
CA ARG A 558 -17.58 39.87 -7.62
C ARG A 558 -17.97 38.48 -7.11
N GLU A 559 -18.16 37.53 -8.03
CA GLU A 559 -18.59 36.17 -7.72
C GLU A 559 -17.41 35.25 -7.46
N LEU A 560 -16.32 35.39 -8.24
CA LEU A 560 -15.01 34.82 -7.88
C LEU A 560 -14.60 35.22 -6.46
N ARG A 561 -14.81 36.49 -6.07
CA ARG A 561 -14.57 36.97 -4.71
C ARG A 561 -15.42 36.26 -3.67
N ARG A 562 -16.73 36.08 -3.90
CA ARG A 562 -17.64 35.33 -3.02
C ARG A 562 -17.31 33.83 -2.95
N MET A 563 -16.63 33.29 -3.97
CA MET A 563 -16.19 31.89 -4.01
C MET A 563 -14.80 31.67 -3.39
N ALA A 564 -14.00 32.72 -3.19
CA ALA A 564 -12.72 32.63 -2.50
C ALA A 564 -12.90 32.20 -1.02
N PRO A 565 -11.87 31.67 -0.34
CA PRO A 565 -11.91 31.48 1.11
C PRO A 565 -11.99 32.83 1.83
N GLU A 566 -12.63 32.87 3.01
CA GLU A 566 -12.94 34.11 3.77
C GLU A 566 -11.73 35.06 3.91
N LYS A 567 -10.55 34.52 4.21
CA LYS A 567 -9.27 35.26 4.34
C LYS A 567 -8.86 36.02 3.06
N PHE A 568 -9.31 35.55 1.89
CA PHE A 568 -9.02 36.12 0.57
C PHE A 568 -10.21 36.89 -0.03
N GLU A 569 -11.33 37.07 0.68
CA GLU A 569 -12.48 37.82 0.16
C GLU A 569 -12.26 39.34 0.13
N LYS A 570 -11.31 39.86 0.91
CA LYS A 570 -11.20 41.29 1.27
C LYS A 570 -9.81 41.86 0.95
N GLY A 571 -9.79 43.16 0.64
CA GLY A 571 -8.57 43.94 0.47
C GLY A 571 -7.62 43.41 -0.61
N ASP A 572 -6.32 43.61 -0.38
CA ASP A 572 -5.26 43.29 -1.32
C ASP A 572 -5.05 41.78 -1.51
N ALA A 573 -5.38 40.96 -0.51
CA ALA A 573 -5.29 39.50 -0.60
C ALA A 573 -6.12 38.91 -1.77
N PHE A 574 -7.28 39.52 -2.08
CA PHE A 574 -8.05 39.12 -3.26
C PHE A 574 -7.36 39.52 -4.58
N VAL A 575 -6.68 40.68 -4.58
CA VAL A 575 -5.94 41.19 -5.75
C VAL A 575 -4.74 40.30 -6.04
N ASP A 576 -3.98 39.93 -5.00
CA ASP A 576 -2.87 38.98 -5.08
C ASP A 576 -3.32 37.61 -5.57
N LEU A 577 -4.43 37.08 -5.05
CA LEU A 577 -5.02 35.81 -5.51
C LEU A 577 -5.43 35.88 -6.99
N MET A 578 -6.07 36.97 -7.43
CA MET A 578 -6.42 37.16 -8.85
C MET A 578 -5.18 37.27 -9.74
N THR A 579 -4.16 38.03 -9.33
CA THR A 579 -2.88 38.14 -10.04
C THR A 579 -2.17 36.79 -10.12
N TRP A 580 -2.24 35.98 -9.06
CA TRP A 580 -1.71 34.62 -9.05
C TRP A 580 -2.47 33.71 -10.04
N LEU A 581 -3.80 33.75 -10.05
CA LEU A 581 -4.65 32.97 -10.97
C LEU A 581 -4.46 33.34 -12.45
N GLU A 582 -4.19 34.60 -12.77
CA GLU A 582 -3.83 35.02 -14.14
C GLU A 582 -2.44 34.51 -14.55
N ARG A 583 -1.45 34.56 -13.64
CA ARG A 583 -0.10 34.02 -13.85
C ARG A 583 -0.10 32.49 -14.00
N ALA A 584 -0.92 31.80 -13.22
CA ALA A 584 -1.18 30.37 -13.34
C ALA A 584 -2.12 30.01 -14.51
N HIS A 585 -2.51 31.00 -15.32
CA HIS A 585 -3.33 30.86 -16.52
C HIS A 585 -4.72 30.23 -16.28
N VAL A 586 -5.25 30.29 -15.05
CA VAL A 586 -6.60 29.79 -14.72
C VAL A 586 -7.68 30.73 -15.24
N VAL A 587 -7.43 32.04 -15.18
CA VAL A 587 -8.36 33.08 -15.63
C VAL A 587 -7.64 34.19 -16.40
N ARG A 588 -8.41 35.02 -17.11
CA ARG A 588 -7.98 36.28 -17.74
C ARG A 588 -9.05 37.34 -17.49
N LEU A 589 -8.70 38.48 -16.90
CA LEU A 589 -9.62 39.61 -16.75
C LEU A 589 -10.01 40.17 -18.13
N MET A 590 -11.32 40.17 -18.40
CA MET A 590 -11.86 40.71 -19.64
C MET A 590 -11.87 42.24 -19.59
N LYS A 591 -11.66 42.89 -20.74
CA LYS A 591 -11.88 44.34 -20.87
C LYS A 591 -13.34 44.64 -20.53
N ALA A 592 -13.55 45.66 -19.70
CA ALA A 592 -14.89 46.13 -19.35
C ALA A 592 -15.67 46.52 -20.61
N ALA A 593 -16.82 45.88 -20.83
CA ALA A 593 -17.76 46.33 -21.86
C ALA A 593 -18.21 47.76 -21.53
N PRO A 594 -18.36 48.66 -22.53
CA PRO A 594 -18.86 50.01 -22.30
C PRO A 594 -20.25 49.94 -21.66
N SER A 595 -20.48 50.76 -20.64
CA SER A 595 -21.74 50.78 -19.90
C SER A 595 -22.91 51.14 -20.82
N GLY A 596 -23.91 50.26 -20.88
CA GLY A 596 -25.14 50.52 -21.63
C GLY A 596 -25.89 51.74 -21.10
N PRO A 597 -26.91 52.24 -21.84
CA PRO A 597 -27.55 53.55 -21.59
C PRO A 597 -28.28 53.72 -20.25
N ARG A 598 -28.27 52.70 -19.37
CA ARG A 598 -28.80 52.76 -17.99
C ARG A 598 -27.73 52.91 -16.90
N GLY A 599 -26.50 53.32 -17.25
CA GLY A 599 -25.56 53.95 -16.31
C GLY A 599 -25.03 53.08 -15.16
N GLY A 600 -25.11 51.75 -15.27
CA GLY A 600 -24.47 50.84 -14.31
C GLY A 600 -22.95 50.82 -14.47
N ALA A 601 -22.22 50.76 -13.35
CA ALA A 601 -20.77 50.53 -13.38
C ALA A 601 -20.46 49.20 -14.12
N PRO A 602 -19.49 49.17 -15.04
CA PRO A 602 -19.27 47.98 -15.87
C PRO A 602 -18.79 46.81 -15.01
N SER A 603 -19.50 45.68 -15.13
CA SER A 603 -19.16 44.44 -14.43
C SER A 603 -17.89 43.83 -15.05
N ARG A 604 -16.76 43.95 -14.33
CA ARG A 604 -15.54 43.19 -14.68
C ARG A 604 -15.86 41.69 -14.61
N ARG A 605 -15.67 40.99 -15.72
CA ARG A 605 -15.72 39.52 -15.82
C ARG A 605 -14.30 38.98 -15.98
N ALA A 606 -14.10 37.75 -15.58
CA ALA A 606 -12.93 36.96 -15.93
C ALA A 606 -13.37 35.82 -16.86
N ALA A 607 -12.67 35.63 -17.97
CA ALA A 607 -12.76 34.41 -18.75
C ALA A 607 -12.01 33.30 -18.01
N VAL A 608 -12.51 32.06 -18.08
CA VAL A 608 -11.94 30.90 -17.40
C VAL A 608 -11.28 30.00 -18.44
N ASN A 609 -10.08 29.50 -18.14
CA ASN A 609 -9.34 28.64 -19.07
C ASN A 609 -10.09 27.30 -19.25
N PRO A 610 -10.47 26.91 -20.49
CA PRO A 610 -11.17 25.65 -20.72
C PRO A 610 -10.34 24.41 -20.33
N ARG A 611 -9.02 24.54 -20.20
CA ARG A 611 -8.11 23.46 -19.78
C ARG A 611 -8.16 23.14 -18.28
N ILE A 612 -8.98 23.84 -17.48
CA ILE A 612 -9.25 23.39 -16.10
C ILE A 612 -10.26 22.24 -16.02
N TRP A 613 -10.96 21.92 -17.11
CA TRP A 613 -11.86 20.77 -17.19
C TRP A 613 -11.22 19.61 -17.97
N PRO A 614 -11.64 18.35 -17.71
CA PRO A 614 -11.29 17.23 -18.58
C PRO A 614 -11.72 17.48 -20.04
N PRO A 615 -11.05 16.87 -21.04
CA PRO A 615 -11.45 16.97 -22.44
C PRO A 615 -12.94 16.67 -22.65
N GLY A 616 -13.62 17.50 -23.44
CA GLY A 616 -15.07 17.40 -23.69
C GLY A 616 -15.98 17.86 -22.56
N GLN A 617 -15.46 18.29 -21.39
CA GLN A 617 -16.26 18.82 -20.28
C GLN A 617 -16.18 20.34 -20.09
N ALA A 618 -15.37 21.03 -20.89
CA ALA A 618 -15.28 22.48 -20.86
C ALA A 618 -16.59 23.13 -21.37
N PRO A 619 -17.08 24.20 -20.75
CA PRO A 619 -18.23 24.94 -21.26
C PRO A 619 -17.90 25.64 -22.58
N GLN A 620 -18.87 25.67 -23.49
CA GLN A 620 -18.82 26.53 -24.68
C GLN A 620 -18.68 28.01 -24.26
N PRO A 621 -17.90 28.84 -24.97
CA PRO A 621 -17.84 30.28 -24.73
C PRO A 621 -19.20 30.95 -25.00
N GLU A 622 -19.53 31.96 -24.19
CA GLU A 622 -20.73 32.83 -24.33
C GLU A 622 -20.60 33.85 -25.47
#